data_AF-A0AA38YV00-F1
#
_entry.id   AF-A0AA38YV00-F1
#
_cell.length_a   1.000
_cell.length_b   1.000
_cell.length_c   1.000
_cell.angle_alpha   90.00
_cell.angle_beta   90.00
_cell.angle_gamma   90.00
#
_symmetry.space_group_name_H-M   'P 1'
#
loop_
_entity.id
_entity.type
_entity.pdbx_description
1 polymer ?
#
loop_
_entity_poly.entity_id
_entity_poly.type
_entity_poly.pdbx_seq_one_letter_code
_entity_poly.pdbx_strand_id
1 'polypeptide(L)'
;MAADQFLNSILLVNELKVAVKVCEGAESVPDSTELARAVTLSVSENWAARERVTELRKAALEAIKPGGSSAKNLDALVKYLSEFNLQEK
;
A
#
# COMPACT_ATOMS: atom_id res chain seq x y z
N MET A 1 14.66 -1.85 -9.28
CA MET A 1 14.07 -1.85 -7.92
C MET A 1 15.15 -1.46 -6.93
N ALA A 2 14.82 -0.64 -5.94
CA ALA A 2 15.74 -0.14 -4.92
C ALA A 2 15.02 0.06 -3.57
N ALA A 3 15.80 0.17 -2.49
CA ALA A 3 15.31 0.47 -1.15
C ALA A 3 14.10 -0.40 -0.73
N ASP A 4 13.00 0.24 -0.32
CA ASP A 4 11.78 -0.44 0.15
C ASP A 4 10.99 -1.17 -0.95
N GLN A 5 11.29 -0.95 -2.24
CA GLN A 5 10.48 -1.50 -3.33
C GLN A 5 10.45 -3.03 -3.32
N PHE A 6 11.52 -3.69 -2.85
CA PHE A 6 11.57 -5.15 -2.70
C PHE A 6 10.58 -5.63 -1.64
N LEU A 7 10.58 -5.00 -0.46
CA LEU A 7 9.66 -5.33 0.62
C LEU A 7 8.22 -4.99 0.25
N ASN A 8 8.00 -3.84 -0.40
CA ASN A 8 6.71 -3.43 -0.92
C ASN A 8 6.18 -4.41 -1.98
N SER A 9 7.06 -4.97 -2.84
CA SER A 9 6.66 -6.01 -3.78
C SER A 9 6.24 -7.29 -3.06
N ILE A 10 6.95 -7.71 -2.01
CA ILE A 10 6.55 -8.89 -1.22
C ILE A 10 5.17 -8.64 -0.59
N LEU A 11 5.00 -7.50 0.07
CA LEU A 11 3.74 -7.14 0.73
C LEU A 11 2.57 -7.05 -0.26
N LEU A 12 2.72 -6.32 -1.35
CA LEU A 12 1.61 -6.03 -2.27
C LEU A 12 1.30 -7.19 -3.21
N VAL A 13 2.31 -7.96 -3.65
CA VAL A 13 2.14 -9.04 -4.63
C VAL A 13 1.90 -10.37 -3.94
N ASN A 14 2.73 -10.74 -2.96
CA ASN A 14 2.68 -12.08 -2.37
C ASN A 14 1.65 -12.17 -1.24
N GLU A 15 1.69 -11.22 -0.31
CA GLU A 15 0.85 -11.25 0.89
C GLU A 15 -0.56 -10.74 0.62
N LEU A 16 -0.67 -9.48 0.21
CA LEU A 16 -1.97 -8.82 -0.01
C LEU A 16 -2.60 -9.18 -1.36
N LYS A 17 -1.80 -9.65 -2.32
CA LYS A 17 -2.24 -10.02 -3.67
C LYS A 17 -3.05 -8.91 -4.36
N VAL A 18 -2.64 -7.65 -4.14
CA VAL A 18 -3.26 -6.43 -4.68
C VAL A 18 -2.48 -5.84 -5.85
N ALA A 19 -1.35 -6.44 -6.23
CA ALA A 19 -0.49 -5.98 -7.32
C ALA A 19 -0.03 -7.15 -8.21
N VAL A 20 0.36 -6.84 -9.46
CA VAL A 20 1.07 -7.77 -10.36
C VAL A 20 2.55 -7.38 -10.41
N LYS A 21 3.44 -8.34 -10.18
CA LYS A 21 4.88 -8.16 -10.41
C LYS A 21 5.16 -8.33 -11.90
N VAL A 22 5.76 -7.32 -12.52
CA VAL A 22 6.11 -7.33 -13.96
C VAL A 22 7.60 -7.55 -14.20
N CYS A 23 8.46 -7.11 -13.28
CA CYS A 23 9.91 -7.21 -13.39
C CYS A 23 10.56 -7.02 -12.01
N GLU A 24 11.84 -7.38 -11.88
CA GLU A 24 12.65 -7.13 -10.68
C GLU A 24 14.11 -6.90 -11.02
N GLY A 25 14.69 -5.89 -10.38
CA GLY A 25 16.03 -5.40 -10.70
C GLY A 25 15.98 -3.96 -11.23
N ALA A 26 17.11 -3.25 -11.19
CA ALA A 26 17.21 -1.92 -11.79
C ALA A 26 17.45 -2.00 -13.31
N GLU A 27 18.30 -2.94 -13.72
CA GLU A 27 18.70 -3.17 -15.13
C GLU A 27 17.91 -4.31 -15.80
N SER A 28 16.81 -4.74 -15.18
CA SER A 28 16.02 -5.87 -15.66
C SER A 28 15.09 -5.44 -16.79
N VAL A 29 15.18 -6.15 -17.92
CA VAL A 29 14.27 -5.97 -19.06
C VAL A 29 13.14 -7.01 -18.96
N PRO A 30 11.86 -6.61 -18.86
CA PRO A 30 10.75 -7.55 -18.78
C PRO A 30 10.51 -8.24 -20.13
N ASP A 31 10.00 -9.48 -20.08
CA ASP A 31 9.48 -10.14 -21.28
C ASP A 31 8.29 -9.35 -21.84
N SER A 32 8.31 -9.08 -23.15
CA SER A 32 7.30 -8.24 -23.80
C SER A 32 5.90 -8.84 -23.75
N THR A 33 5.78 -10.17 -23.79
CA THR A 33 4.50 -10.88 -23.76
C THR A 33 3.91 -10.85 -22.35
N GLU A 34 4.76 -11.09 -21.34
CA GLU A 34 4.38 -10.99 -19.92
C GLU A 34 3.96 -9.57 -19.54
N LEU A 35 4.69 -8.56 -20.02
CA LEU A 35 4.35 -7.15 -19.80
C LEU A 35 3.00 -6.80 -20.45
N ALA A 36 2.80 -7.17 -21.72
CA ALA A 36 1.55 -6.92 -22.42
C ALA A 36 0.35 -7.59 -21.71
N ARG A 37 0.53 -8.82 -21.22
CA ARG A 37 -0.48 -9.52 -20.43
C ARG A 37 -0.77 -8.81 -19.12
N ALA A 38 0.25 -8.37 -18.38
CA ALA A 38 0.08 -7.66 -17.12
C ALA A 38 -0.67 -6.33 -17.30
N VAL A 39 -0.34 -5.56 -18.34
CA VAL A 39 -1.05 -4.32 -18.68
C VAL A 39 -2.51 -4.62 -19.01
N THR A 40 -2.78 -5.64 -19.83
CA THR A 40 -4.14 -6.04 -20.22
C THR A 40 -4.97 -6.44 -18.99
N LEU A 41 -4.40 -7.22 -18.08
CA LEU A 41 -5.06 -7.59 -16.81
C LEU A 41 -5.34 -6.37 -15.94
N SER A 42 -4.40 -5.43 -15.83
CA SER A 42 -4.52 -4.26 -14.96
C SER A 42 -5.67 -3.31 -15.33
N VAL A 43 -6.04 -3.24 -16.62
CA VAL A 43 -7.15 -2.42 -17.11
C VAL A 43 -8.45 -3.21 -17.27
N SER A 44 -8.42 -4.53 -17.10
CA SER A 44 -9.61 -5.36 -17.22
C SER A 44 -10.53 -5.20 -16.00
N GLU A 45 -11.84 -5.19 -16.24
CA GLU A 45 -12.83 -5.07 -15.15
C GLU A 45 -12.85 -6.32 -14.25
N ASN A 46 -12.51 -7.49 -14.80
CA ASN A 46 -12.57 -8.80 -14.15
C ASN A 46 -11.27 -9.22 -13.46
N TRP A 47 -10.36 -8.28 -13.17
CA TRP A 47 -9.12 -8.64 -12.51
C TRP A 47 -9.34 -9.02 -11.05
N ALA A 48 -8.99 -10.25 -10.66
CA ALA A 48 -9.19 -10.78 -9.32
C ALA A 48 -8.52 -9.99 -8.19
N ALA A 49 -7.51 -9.16 -8.47
CA ALA A 49 -6.93 -8.28 -7.46
C ALA A 49 -7.71 -6.97 -7.29
N ARG A 50 -8.56 -6.59 -8.25
CA ARG A 50 -9.34 -5.34 -8.22
C ARG A 50 -10.30 -5.29 -7.04
N GLU A 51 -10.90 -6.43 -6.70
CA GLU A 51 -11.74 -6.56 -5.50
C GLU A 51 -10.92 -6.27 -4.24
N ARG A 52 -9.80 -6.99 -4.03
CA ARG A 52 -8.91 -6.78 -2.88
C ARG A 52 -8.34 -5.37 -2.80
N VAL A 53 -7.97 -4.77 -3.94
CA VAL A 53 -7.53 -3.36 -4.01
C VAL A 53 -8.65 -2.42 -3.58
N THR A 54 -9.89 -2.69 -3.97
CA THR A 54 -11.05 -1.88 -3.59
C THR A 54 -11.34 -1.98 -2.10
N GLU A 55 -11.24 -3.18 -1.51
CA GLU A 55 -11.35 -3.39 -0.07
C GLU A 55 -10.24 -2.68 0.70
N LEU A 56 -8.98 -2.80 0.26
CA LEU A 56 -7.85 -2.11 0.86
C LEU A 56 -8.04 -0.58 0.80
N ARG A 57 -8.50 -0.05 -0.33
CA ARG A 57 -8.86 1.37 -0.48
C ARG A 57 -9.94 1.78 0.52
N LYS A 58 -11.01 0.98 0.65
CA LYS A 58 -12.09 1.26 1.61
C LYS A 58 -11.56 1.28 3.03
N ALA A 59 -10.76 0.29 3.42
CA ALA A 59 -10.15 0.22 4.76
C ALA A 59 -9.25 1.44 5.04
N ALA A 60 -8.42 1.84 4.08
CA ALA A 60 -7.57 3.03 4.20
C ALA A 60 -8.40 4.31 4.37
N LEU A 61 -9.50 4.47 3.61
CA LEU A 61 -10.41 5.61 3.74
C LEU A 61 -11.12 5.62 5.11
N GLU A 62 -11.57 4.48 5.62
CA GLU A 62 -12.18 4.40 6.95
C GLU A 62 -11.17 4.71 8.07
N ALA A 63 -9.91 4.31 7.92
CA ALA A 63 -8.87 4.53 8.92
C ALA A 63 -8.57 6.02 9.16
N ILE A 64 -8.71 6.87 8.13
CA ILE A 64 -8.39 8.31 8.20
C ILE A 64 -9.60 9.20 8.49
N LYS A 65 -10.83 8.68 8.39
CA LYS A 65 -12.04 9.46 8.72
C LYS A 65 -12.08 9.81 10.22
N PRO A 66 -12.90 10.81 10.63
CA PRO A 66 -13.13 11.09 12.04
C PRO A 66 -13.54 9.83 12.80
N GLY A 67 -12.82 9.51 13.88
CA GLY A 67 -13.02 8.29 14.66
C GLY A 67 -12.37 7.02 14.08
N GLY A 68 -11.73 7.10 12.92
CA GLY A 68 -10.90 6.05 12.32
C GLY A 68 -9.61 5.79 13.10
N SER A 69 -9.00 4.64 12.86
CA SER A 69 -7.82 4.19 13.63
C SER A 69 -6.60 5.10 13.44
N SER A 70 -6.27 5.48 12.21
CA SER A 70 -5.15 6.39 11.93
C SER A 70 -5.39 7.78 12.51
N ALA A 71 -6.63 8.30 12.41
CA ALA A 71 -7.00 9.58 13.03
C ALA A 71 -6.82 9.54 14.55
N LYS A 72 -7.37 8.50 15.21
CA LYS A 72 -7.22 8.30 16.67
C LYS A 72 -5.77 8.16 17.11
N ASN A 73 -4.95 7.43 16.34
CA ASN A 73 -3.53 7.25 16.65
C ASN A 73 -2.77 8.57 16.55
N LEU A 74 -3.09 9.42 15.56
CA LEU A 74 -2.49 10.74 15.43
C LEU A 74 -2.91 11.65 16.59
N ASP A 75 -4.20 11.66 16.95
CA ASP A 75 -4.70 12.43 18.10
C ASP A 75 -4.00 12.00 19.40
N ALA A 76 -3.83 10.69 19.60
CA ALA A 76 -3.13 10.14 20.75
C ALA A 76 -1.65 10.54 20.77
N LEU A 77 -0.98 10.54 19.62
CA LEU A 77 0.41 10.99 19.49
C LEU A 77 0.55 12.48 19.86
N VAL A 78 -0.33 13.34 19.32
CA VAL A 78 -0.32 14.78 19.61
C VAL A 78 -0.55 15.04 21.11
N LYS A 79 -1.50 14.32 21.71
CA LYS A 79 -1.77 14.40 23.14
C LYS A 79 -0.52 14.02 23.95
N TYR A 80 0.09 12.87 23.64
CA TYR A 80 1.29 12.39 24.32
C TYR A 80 2.44 13.41 24.27
N LEU A 81 2.72 13.97 23.08
CA LEU A 81 3.78 14.97 22.92
C LEU A 81 3.47 16.29 23.66
N SER A 82 2.20 16.67 23.72
CA SER A 82 1.78 17.88 24.44
C SER A 82 1.93 17.71 25.95
N GLU A 83 1.55 16.56 26.49
CA GLU A 83 1.71 16.22 27.91
C GLU A 83 3.20 16.09 28.29
N PHE A 84 4.01 15.47 27.43
CA PHE A 84 5.46 15.39 27.63
C PHE A 84 6.12 16.77 27.73
N ASN A 85 5.78 17.70 26.83
CA ASN A 85 6.30 19.07 26.85
C ASN A 85 5.89 19.89 28.09
N LEU A 86 4.83 19.49 28.79
CA LEU A 86 4.40 20.12 30.04
C LEU A 86 5.13 19.56 31.27
N GLN A 87 5.78 18.40 31.16
CA GLN A 87 6.56 17.79 32.24
C GLN A 87 8.01 18.29 32.29
N GLU A 88 8.55 18.86 31.21
CA GLU A 88 9.90 19.45 31.16
C GLU A 88 9.95 20.94 31.54
N LYS A 89 8.82 21.56 31.88
CA LYS A 89 8.74 22.94 32.39
C LYS A 89 8.50 22.95 33.90
#